data_AF-A0A965PK49-F1
#
_entry.id   AF-A0A965PK49-F1
#
_cell.length_a   1.000
_cell.length_b   1.000
_cell.length_c   1.000
_cell.angle_alpha   90.00
_cell.angle_beta   90.00
_cell.angle_gamma   90.00
#
_symmetry.space_group_name_H-M   'P 1'
#
loop_
_entity.id
_entity.type
_entity.pdbx_description
1 polymer ?
#
loop_
_entity_poly.entity_id
_entity_poly.type
_entity_poly.pdbx_seq_one_letter_code
_entity_poly.pdbx_strand_id
1 'polypeptide(L)'
;MSLAALVVELAKPEYSGLSDQAAADAVNAKTVSVRELVPCWLVKQLAIESGYWAAIKIASQSSDVPLAVRGVALSAVDWIDDSSGKIQNVDMDSPAVMAMLSGLVAASLLTQSQSNDLRSLADQTKRWVDVVGIGTVGIGYVRNARGK
;
A
#
# COMPACT_ATOMS: atom_id res chain seq x y z
N MET A 1 6.44 -7.82 21.95
CA MET A 1 7.55 -7.13 21.26
C MET A 1 7.18 -5.64 21.10
N SER A 2 6.94 -4.92 22.20
CA SER A 2 6.31 -3.58 22.18
C SER A 2 7.12 -2.50 22.90
N LEU A 3 7.72 -2.82 24.05
CA LEU A 3 8.51 -1.85 24.83
C LEU A 3 9.86 -1.51 24.17
N ALA A 4 10.54 -2.47 23.54
CA ALA A 4 11.83 -2.22 22.88
C ALA A 4 11.71 -1.23 21.72
N ALA A 5 10.62 -1.31 20.94
CA ALA A 5 10.33 -0.35 19.87
C ALA A 5 10.11 1.06 20.43
N LEU A 6 9.40 1.16 21.57
CA LEU A 6 9.17 2.44 22.26
C LEU A 6 10.46 3.05 22.79
N VAL A 7 11.38 2.25 23.34
CA VAL A 7 12.70 2.71 23.81
C VAL A 7 13.50 3.30 22.66
N VAL A 8 13.57 2.58 21.53
CA VAL A 8 14.30 3.05 20.33
C VAL A 8 13.68 4.34 19.78
N GLU A 9 12.35 4.43 19.74
CA GLU A 9 11.65 5.63 19.28
C GLU A 9 11.94 6.83 20.21
N LEU A 10 11.77 6.67 21.52
CA LEU A 10 11.98 7.74 22.51
C LEU A 10 13.44 8.14 22.69
N ALA A 11 14.40 7.35 22.19
CA ALA A 11 15.81 7.70 22.15
C ALA A 11 16.15 8.74 21.06
N LYS A 12 15.23 9.03 20.14
CA LYS A 12 15.47 10.02 19.08
C LYS A 12 15.57 11.44 19.64
N PRO A 13 16.38 12.32 19.02
CA PRO A 13 16.58 13.69 19.48
C PRO A 13 15.27 14.48 19.66
N GLU A 14 14.27 14.22 18.82
CA GLU A 14 12.95 14.87 18.84
C GLU A 14 12.18 14.68 20.17
N TYR A 15 12.47 13.65 20.96
CA TYR A 15 11.82 13.40 22.26
C TYR A 15 12.68 13.82 23.46
N SER A 16 13.96 14.16 23.26
CA SER A 16 14.93 14.37 24.35
C SER A 16 14.57 15.53 25.30
N GLY A 17 13.91 16.57 24.78
CA GLY A 17 13.45 17.73 25.55
C GLY A 17 11.99 17.65 26.03
N LEU A 18 11.26 16.58 25.66
CA LEU A 18 9.83 16.49 25.95
C LEU A 18 9.58 15.88 27.34
N SER A 19 8.60 16.46 28.05
CA SER A 19 8.03 15.86 29.26
C SER A 19 7.47 14.47 28.93
N ASP A 20 7.32 13.61 29.93
CA ASP A 20 6.82 12.25 29.69
C ASP A 20 5.40 12.27 29.06
N GLN A 21 4.57 13.26 29.42
CA GLN A 21 3.25 13.48 28.82
C GLN A 21 3.38 13.93 27.35
N ALA A 22 4.20 14.95 27.08
CA ALA A 22 4.38 15.45 25.71
C ALA A 22 4.98 14.38 24.77
N ALA A 23 5.88 13.53 25.29
CA ALA A 23 6.42 12.40 24.54
C ALA A 23 5.37 11.32 24.27
N ALA A 24 4.50 11.02 25.25
CA ALA A 24 3.39 10.08 25.05
C ALA A 24 2.42 10.59 23.97
N ASP A 25 2.06 11.87 24.03
CA ASP A 25 1.15 12.51 23.06
C ASP A 25 1.77 12.51 21.65
N ALA A 26 3.04 12.88 21.52
CA ALA A 26 3.77 12.88 20.25
C ALA A 26 3.85 11.48 19.63
N VAL A 27 4.18 10.45 20.43
CA VAL A 27 4.24 9.06 19.95
C VAL A 27 2.86 8.54 19.55
N ASN A 28 1.81 8.87 20.30
CA ASN A 28 0.44 8.47 19.95
C ASN A 28 -0.10 9.14 18.68
N ALA A 29 0.34 10.37 18.41
CA ALA A 29 -0.01 11.14 17.21
C ALA A 29 0.81 10.73 15.99
N LYS A 30 1.95 10.07 16.19
CA LYS A 30 2.83 9.64 15.09
C LYS A 30 2.10 8.64 14.18
N THR A 31 2.08 8.96 12.90
CA THR A 31 1.63 8.05 11.84
C THR A 31 2.80 7.59 10.99
N VAL A 32 2.63 6.43 10.35
CA VAL A 32 3.55 5.86 9.38
C VAL A 32 2.76 5.33 8.19
N SER A 33 3.37 5.36 7.01
CA SER A 33 2.85 4.65 5.85
C SER A 33 3.27 3.18 5.94
N VAL A 34 2.31 2.27 5.80
CA VAL A 34 2.54 0.82 5.70
C VAL A 34 1.95 0.30 4.40
N ARG A 35 2.60 -0.71 3.83
CA ARG A 35 2.15 -1.39 2.62
C ARG A 35 1.12 -2.46 2.99
N GLU A 36 -0.06 -2.41 2.40
CA GLU A 36 -1.12 -3.40 2.61
C GLU A 36 -1.68 -3.95 1.29
N LEU A 37 -2.35 -5.09 1.39
CA LEU A 37 -3.10 -5.65 0.27
C LEU A 37 -4.19 -4.65 -0.17
N VAL A 38 -4.28 -4.44 -1.47
CA VAL A 38 -5.26 -3.51 -2.06
C VAL A 38 -6.48 -4.30 -2.54
N PRO A 39 -7.70 -3.90 -2.19
CA PRO A 39 -8.89 -4.53 -2.73
C PRO A 39 -8.98 -4.38 -4.26
N CYS A 40 -9.30 -5.45 -5.00
CA CYS A 40 -9.36 -5.42 -6.47
C CYS A 40 -10.37 -4.39 -7.00
N TRP A 41 -11.47 -4.14 -6.27
CA TRP A 41 -12.44 -3.11 -6.65
C TRP A 41 -11.84 -1.71 -6.67
N LEU A 42 -10.91 -1.40 -5.75
CA LEU A 42 -10.27 -0.09 -5.65
C LEU A 42 -9.28 0.12 -6.80
N VAL A 43 -8.55 -0.94 -7.16
CA VAL A 43 -7.68 -0.98 -8.35
C VAL A 43 -8.50 -0.67 -9.60
N LYS A 44 -9.65 -1.35 -9.76
CA LYS A 44 -10.55 -1.14 -10.88
C LYS A 44 -11.11 0.27 -10.91
N GLN A 45 -11.56 0.79 -9.77
CA GLN A 45 -12.10 2.14 -9.65
C GLN A 45 -11.08 3.17 -10.11
N LEU A 46 -9.85 3.13 -9.57
CA LEU A 46 -8.79 4.06 -9.97
C LEU A 46 -8.50 3.96 -11.47
N ALA A 47 -8.46 2.74 -12.03
CA ALA A 47 -8.24 2.54 -13.45
C ALA A 47 -9.34 3.11 -14.35
N ILE A 48 -10.59 3.04 -13.91
CA ILE A 48 -11.75 3.63 -14.61
C ILE A 48 -11.68 5.16 -14.53
N GLU A 49 -11.48 5.71 -13.34
CA GLU A 49 -11.42 7.15 -13.10
C GLU A 49 -10.24 7.80 -13.83
N SER A 50 -9.13 7.06 -13.98
CA SER A 50 -7.94 7.48 -14.71
C SER A 50 -8.02 7.23 -16.23
N GLY A 51 -9.11 6.64 -16.72
CA GLY A 51 -9.42 6.52 -18.15
C GLY A 51 -8.72 5.40 -18.93
N TYR A 52 -7.89 4.56 -18.31
CA TYR A 52 -7.14 3.50 -19.03
C TYR A 52 -7.79 2.11 -18.93
N TRP A 53 -8.76 1.91 -18.05
CA TRP A 53 -9.47 0.62 -17.93
C TRP A 53 -10.11 0.17 -19.25
N ALA A 54 -10.74 1.09 -19.99
CA ALA A 54 -11.37 0.78 -21.26
C ALA A 54 -10.36 0.29 -22.31
N ALA A 55 -9.17 0.90 -22.37
CA ALA A 55 -8.10 0.50 -23.29
C ALA A 55 -7.62 -0.93 -23.00
N ILE A 56 -7.43 -1.28 -21.73
CA ILE A 56 -7.06 -2.64 -21.31
C ILE A 56 -8.15 -3.63 -21.73
N LYS A 57 -9.43 -3.30 -21.49
CA LYS A 57 -10.55 -4.20 -21.84
C LYS A 57 -10.74 -4.39 -23.34
N ILE A 58 -10.50 -3.35 -24.15
CA ILE A 58 -10.51 -3.47 -25.61
C ILE A 58 -9.34 -4.34 -26.08
N ALA A 59 -8.13 -4.08 -25.56
CA ALA A 59 -6.94 -4.83 -25.92
C ALA A 59 -7.03 -6.32 -25.56
N SER A 60 -7.72 -6.69 -24.48
CA SER A 60 -7.90 -8.11 -24.10
C SER A 60 -8.79 -8.89 -25.07
N GLN A 61 -9.66 -8.19 -25.81
CA GLN A 61 -10.64 -8.79 -26.72
C GLN A 61 -10.26 -8.64 -28.20
N SER A 62 -9.41 -7.67 -28.54
CA SER A 62 -9.01 -7.39 -29.91
C SER A 62 -8.11 -8.48 -30.50
N SER A 63 -8.42 -8.91 -31.72
CA SER A 63 -7.55 -9.76 -32.55
C SER A 63 -6.48 -8.97 -33.30
N ASP A 64 -6.57 -7.63 -33.30
CA ASP A 64 -5.75 -6.75 -34.13
C ASP A 64 -4.47 -6.30 -33.42
N VAL A 65 -4.37 -6.59 -32.12
CA VAL A 65 -3.16 -6.37 -31.32
C VAL A 65 -2.31 -7.64 -31.26
N PRO A 66 -0.98 -7.52 -31.09
CA PRO A 66 -0.12 -8.68 -30.90
C PRO A 66 -0.59 -9.59 -29.76
N LEU A 67 -0.44 -10.91 -29.94
CA LEU A 67 -0.89 -11.90 -28.95
C LEU A 67 -0.33 -11.65 -27.54
N ALA A 68 0.91 -11.18 -27.44
CA ALA A 68 1.54 -10.83 -26.17
C ALA A 68 0.83 -9.66 -25.46
N VAL A 69 0.43 -8.62 -26.21
CA VAL A 69 -0.31 -7.47 -25.68
C VAL A 69 -1.70 -7.91 -25.21
N ARG A 70 -2.40 -8.68 -26.04
CA ARG A 70 -3.70 -9.26 -25.69
C ARG A 70 -3.61 -10.11 -24.43
N GLY A 71 -2.60 -10.97 -24.33
CA GLY A 71 -2.41 -11.88 -23.19
C GLY A 71 -2.19 -11.15 -21.86
N VAL A 72 -1.37 -10.10 -21.85
CA VAL A 72 -1.17 -9.25 -20.67
C VAL A 72 -2.45 -8.52 -20.29
N ALA A 73 -3.15 -7.93 -21.28
CA ALA A 73 -4.40 -7.21 -21.02
C ALA A 73 -5.50 -8.15 -20.49
N LEU A 74 -5.63 -9.34 -21.06
CA LEU A 74 -6.57 -10.36 -20.62
C LEU A 74 -6.27 -10.82 -19.20
N SER A 75 -5.00 -11.09 -18.89
CA SER A 75 -4.58 -11.48 -17.54
C SER A 75 -4.94 -10.41 -16.51
N ALA A 76 -4.75 -9.13 -16.83
CA ALA A 76 -5.12 -8.03 -15.94
C ALA A 76 -6.65 -7.94 -15.73
N VAL A 77 -7.44 -8.12 -16.79
CA VAL A 77 -8.91 -8.12 -16.71
C VAL A 77 -9.41 -9.30 -15.89
N ASP A 78 -9.00 -10.52 -16.22
CA ASP A 78 -9.46 -11.74 -15.54
C ASP A 78 -9.10 -11.74 -14.05
N TRP A 79 -8.02 -11.06 -13.69
CA TRP A 79 -7.60 -10.95 -12.31
C TRP A 79 -8.40 -9.92 -11.50
N ILE A 80 -8.68 -8.76 -12.09
CA ILE A 80 -9.44 -7.68 -11.45
C ILE A 80 -10.94 -7.96 -11.47
N ASP A 81 -11.45 -8.52 -12.56
CA ASP A 81 -12.85 -8.90 -12.77
C ASP A 81 -13.10 -10.39 -12.48
N ASP A 82 -12.39 -10.97 -11.50
CA ASP A 82 -12.61 -12.35 -11.07
C ASP A 82 -14.07 -12.55 -10.61
N SER A 83 -14.88 -13.07 -11.53
CA SER A 83 -16.30 -13.34 -11.32
C SER A 83 -16.57 -14.37 -10.22
N SER A 84 -15.55 -15.15 -9.82
CA SER A 84 -15.66 -16.08 -8.70
C SER A 84 -15.50 -15.41 -7.33
N GLY A 85 -15.04 -14.15 -7.31
CA GLY A 85 -14.84 -13.36 -6.10
C GLY A 85 -13.79 -13.95 -5.15
N LYS A 86 -12.92 -14.85 -5.64
CA LYS A 86 -11.85 -15.47 -4.86
C LYS A 86 -10.64 -14.56 -4.77
N ILE A 87 -10.42 -13.74 -5.78
CA ILE A 87 -9.32 -12.79 -5.84
C ILE A 87 -9.85 -11.42 -5.42
N GLN A 88 -9.90 -11.21 -4.12
CA GLN A 88 -10.48 -9.99 -3.53
C GLN A 88 -9.44 -8.90 -3.29
N ASN A 89 -8.19 -9.29 -3.06
CA ASN A 89 -7.10 -8.38 -2.74
C ASN A 89 -5.85 -8.72 -3.53
N VAL A 90 -5.05 -7.69 -3.84
CA VAL A 90 -3.78 -7.78 -4.55
C VAL A 90 -2.65 -7.24 -3.67
N ASP A 91 -1.54 -7.98 -3.63
CA ASP A 91 -0.26 -7.49 -3.16
C ASP A 91 0.43 -6.68 -4.26
N MET A 92 0.45 -5.35 -4.12
CA MET A 92 1.07 -4.45 -5.11
C MET A 92 2.60 -4.55 -5.19
N ASP A 93 3.24 -5.25 -4.26
CA ASP A 93 4.70 -5.44 -4.24
C ASP A 93 5.11 -6.85 -4.69
N SER A 94 4.15 -7.73 -4.96
CA SER A 94 4.44 -9.07 -5.48
C SER A 94 5.11 -8.98 -6.87
N PRO A 95 6.17 -9.78 -7.13
CA PRO A 95 6.87 -9.77 -8.41
C PRO A 95 5.96 -10.02 -9.62
N ALA A 96 4.92 -10.84 -9.46
CA ALA A 96 3.96 -11.13 -10.53
C ALA A 96 3.16 -9.88 -10.94
N VAL A 97 2.78 -9.07 -9.96
CA VAL A 97 2.01 -7.83 -10.14
C VAL A 97 2.86 -6.76 -10.78
N MET A 98 4.11 -6.66 -10.32
CA MET A 98 5.13 -5.79 -10.91
C MET A 98 5.43 -6.16 -12.37
N ALA A 99 5.50 -7.46 -12.69
CA ALA A 99 5.66 -7.93 -14.05
C ALA A 99 4.44 -7.61 -14.93
N MET A 100 3.22 -7.76 -14.39
CA MET A 100 2.00 -7.42 -15.12
C MET A 100 1.90 -5.91 -15.40
N LEU A 101 2.15 -5.06 -14.40
CA LEU A 101 2.16 -3.61 -14.55
C LEU A 101 3.21 -3.15 -15.56
N SER A 102 4.43 -3.69 -15.49
CA SER A 102 5.47 -3.37 -16.48
C SER A 102 5.12 -3.86 -17.88
N GLY A 103 4.46 -5.00 -18.02
CA GLY A 103 3.91 -5.49 -19.29
C GLY A 103 2.84 -4.55 -19.87
N LEU A 104 1.93 -4.04 -19.04
CA LEU A 104 0.90 -3.09 -19.45
C LEU A 104 1.51 -1.74 -19.89
N VAL A 105 2.56 -1.28 -19.19
CA VAL A 105 3.33 -0.09 -19.59
C VAL A 105 4.05 -0.31 -20.91
N ALA A 106 4.73 -1.45 -21.07
CA ALA A 106 5.43 -1.79 -22.32
C ALA A 106 4.46 -1.92 -23.51
N ALA A 107 3.24 -2.39 -23.26
CA ALA A 107 2.15 -2.43 -24.23
C ALA A 107 1.48 -1.07 -24.48
N SER A 108 1.92 -0.01 -23.81
CA SER A 108 1.34 1.35 -23.89
C SER A 108 -0.15 1.40 -23.49
N LEU A 109 -0.62 0.44 -22.68
CA LEU A 109 -2.00 0.38 -22.19
C LEU A 109 -2.21 1.22 -20.93
N LEU A 110 -1.13 1.52 -20.20
CA LEU A 110 -1.08 2.53 -19.16
C LEU A 110 0.32 3.15 -19.10
N THR A 111 0.44 4.33 -18.49
CA THR A 111 1.72 5.05 -18.35
C THR A 111 2.47 4.63 -17.09
N GLN A 112 3.78 4.89 -17.03
CA GLN A 112 4.55 4.64 -15.80
C GLN A 112 3.99 5.40 -14.60
N SER A 113 3.45 6.61 -14.80
CA SER A 113 2.78 7.36 -13.73
C SER A 113 1.55 6.63 -13.22
N GLN A 114 0.66 6.20 -14.10
CA GLN A 114 -0.54 5.44 -13.72
C GLN A 114 -0.19 4.11 -13.03
N SER A 115 0.90 3.46 -13.44
CA SER A 115 1.42 2.29 -12.73
C SER A 115 1.85 2.63 -11.31
N ASN A 116 2.50 3.77 -11.09
CA ASN A 116 2.91 4.22 -9.76
C ASN A 116 1.69 4.59 -8.91
N ASP A 117 0.66 5.20 -9.51
CA ASP A 117 -0.59 5.53 -8.83
C ASP A 117 -1.36 4.27 -8.38
N LEU A 118 -1.36 3.21 -9.18
CA LEU A 118 -1.90 1.92 -8.75
C LEU A 118 -1.11 1.34 -7.56
N ARG A 119 0.22 1.47 -7.59
CA ARG A 119 1.06 0.96 -6.51
C ARG A 119 0.86 1.76 -5.23
N SER A 120 0.61 3.07 -5.30
CA SER A 120 0.40 3.90 -4.12
C SER A 120 -0.92 3.59 -3.40
N LEU A 121 -1.87 2.88 -4.03
CA LEU A 121 -3.08 2.38 -3.34
C LEU A 121 -2.77 1.47 -2.15
N ALA A 122 -1.60 0.81 -2.16
CA ALA A 122 -1.15 -0.02 -1.05
C ALA A 122 -0.59 0.79 0.12
N ASP A 123 -0.36 2.10 -0.03
CA ASP A 123 0.12 2.94 1.05
C ASP A 123 -1.03 3.32 1.99
N GLN A 124 -1.01 2.76 3.20
CA GLN A 124 -1.98 3.02 4.25
C GLN A 124 -1.33 3.81 5.39
N THR A 125 -1.91 4.95 5.74
CA THR A 125 -1.46 5.73 6.88
C THR A 125 -2.05 5.14 8.17
N LYS A 126 -1.19 4.61 9.04
CA LYS A 126 -1.58 4.04 10.34
C LYS A 126 -0.83 4.71 11.49
N ARG A 127 -1.42 4.67 12.68
CA ARG A 127 -0.71 5.07 13.90
C ARG A 127 0.46 4.14 14.13
N TRP A 128 1.64 4.70 14.34
CA TRP A 128 2.86 3.93 14.55
C TRP A 128 2.72 2.95 15.72
N VAL A 129 2.10 3.41 16.81
CA VAL A 129 1.89 2.60 18.03
C VAL A 129 1.02 1.37 17.82
N ASP A 130 0.09 1.42 16.86
CA ASP A 130 -0.76 0.27 16.51
C ASP A 130 0.03 -0.71 15.63
N VAL A 131 0.88 -0.19 14.72
CA VAL A 131 1.77 -0.99 13.87
C VAL A 131 2.80 -1.78 14.69
N VAL A 132 3.37 -1.19 15.74
CA VAL A 132 4.34 -1.88 16.62
C VAL A 132 3.68 -2.66 17.77
N GLY A 133 2.35 -2.73 17.81
CA GLY A 133 1.60 -3.53 18.78
C GLY A 133 1.68 -3.03 20.22
N ILE A 134 1.89 -1.72 20.43
CA ILE A 134 1.84 -1.09 21.76
C ILE A 134 0.40 -0.64 22.09
N GLY A 135 -0.36 -0.20 21.08
CA GLY A 135 -1.63 0.50 21.29
C GLY A 135 -1.38 1.88 21.90
N THR A 136 -2.29 2.40 22.71
CA THR A 136 -2.13 3.75 23.28
C THR A 136 -1.02 3.81 24.33
N VAL A 137 -0.05 4.69 24.12
CA VAL A 137 1.06 4.95 25.03
C VAL A 137 0.62 5.94 26.11
N GLY A 138 0.61 5.50 27.37
CA GLY A 138 0.46 6.39 28.53
C GLY A 138 1.80 6.84 29.10
N ILE A 139 1.78 7.81 30.03
CA ILE A 139 2.98 8.32 30.72
C ILE A 139 3.82 7.19 31.34
N GLY A 140 3.17 6.18 31.94
CA GLY A 140 3.86 5.05 32.56
C GLY A 140 4.74 4.25 31.58
N TYR A 141 4.29 4.10 30.33
CA TYR A 141 5.09 3.45 29.28
C TYR A 141 6.33 4.27 28.92
N VAL A 142 6.19 5.59 28.85
CA VAL A 142 7.31 6.52 28.58
C VAL A 142 8.33 6.50 29.70
N ARG A 143 7.88 6.52 30.97
CA ARG A 143 8.77 6.42 32.13
C ARG A 143 9.55 5.11 32.15
N ASN A 144 8.84 3.99 31.98
CA ASN A 144 9.44 2.67 31.91
C ASN A 144 10.47 2.57 30.76
N ALA A 145 10.13 3.09 29.57
CA ALA A 145 11.04 3.12 28.44
C ALA A 145 12.27 4.03 28.65
N ARG A 146 12.15 5.07 29.49
CA ARG A 146 13.27 5.95 29.89
C ARG A 146 14.04 5.43 31.10
N GLY A 147 13.67 4.29 31.68
CA GLY A 147 14.29 3.73 32.88
C GLY A 147 14.00 4.52 34.16
N LYS A 148 12.84 5.19 34.23
CA LYS A 148 12.36 5.96 35.39
C LYS A 148 11.26 5.23 36.15
#